data_AF-G4XTT5-F1
#
_entry.id   AF-G4XTT5-F1
#
_cell.length_a   1.000
_cell.length_b   1.000
_cell.length_c   1.000
_cell.angle_alpha   90.00
_cell.angle_beta   90.00
_cell.angle_gamma   90.00
#
_symmetry.space_group_name_H-M   'P 1'
#
loop_
_entity.id
_entity.type
_entity.pdbx_description
1 polymer ?
#
loop_
_entity_poly.entity_id
_entity_poly.type
_entity_poly.pdbx_seq_one_letter_code
_entity_poly.pdbx_strand_id
1 'polypeptide(L)'
;NQISNEGISTLKNFYTNHIENNTNYTSHVSSASDSNYKGIVDKKINLMNMNKNIISKFYEVLKSLCSMHTECIGCKSNCTDCLEKAKDFADKYNKLNENSDTNQSDSYKNVLYSLSTDYNNLKNYLIENCTDCNDTSSFPEIKAPQGSFQIFEATSPISSIASILIPVLLTFSIT
;
A
#
# COMPACT_ATOMS: atom_id res chain seq x y z
N ASN A 1 -19.87 -13.11 -12.50
CA ASN A 1 -20.73 -12.69 -11.37
C ASN A 1 -20.40 -11.24 -11.02
N GLN A 2 -21.00 -10.29 -11.72
CA GLN A 2 -20.97 -8.88 -11.32
C GLN A 2 -22.07 -8.68 -10.28
N ILE A 3 -21.69 -8.30 -9.06
CA ILE A 3 -22.64 -7.93 -8.00
C ILE A 3 -23.15 -6.52 -8.37
N SER A 4 -24.47 -6.34 -8.43
CA SER A 4 -25.07 -5.02 -8.62
C SER A 4 -24.70 -4.11 -7.43
N ASN A 5 -24.01 -3.00 -7.71
CA ASN A 5 -23.55 -2.04 -6.71
C ASN A 5 -24.67 -1.14 -6.11
N GLU A 6 -25.94 -1.44 -6.39
CA GLU A 6 -27.07 -0.71 -5.83
C GLU A 6 -27.17 -0.97 -4.32
N GLY A 7 -26.67 -0.04 -3.50
CA GLY A 7 -26.78 -0.06 -2.04
C GLY A 7 -25.47 -0.04 -1.24
N ILE A 8 -24.32 -0.14 -1.89
CA ILE A 8 -23.01 -0.14 -1.21
C ILE A 8 -22.47 1.29 -1.13
N SER A 9 -22.71 1.97 -0.01
CA SER A 9 -22.29 3.37 0.17
C SER A 9 -20.87 3.56 0.70
N THR A 10 -20.24 2.52 1.28
CA THR A 10 -18.90 2.60 1.88
C THR A 10 -18.13 1.28 1.81
N LEU A 11 -16.81 1.33 1.92
CA LEU A 11 -15.95 0.14 2.01
C LEU A 11 -16.34 -0.77 3.19
N LYS A 12 -16.76 -0.16 4.32
CA LYS A 12 -17.24 -0.90 5.49
C LYS A 12 -18.50 -1.71 5.16
N ASN A 13 -19.47 -1.09 4.48
CA ASN A 13 -20.70 -1.76 4.08
C ASN A 13 -20.41 -2.91 3.10
N PHE A 14 -19.49 -2.71 2.15
CA PHE A 14 -19.07 -3.79 1.26
C PHE A 14 -18.49 -4.98 2.03
N TYR A 15 -17.54 -4.72 2.93
CA TYR A 15 -16.88 -5.77 3.70
C TYR A 15 -17.89 -6.58 4.52
N THR A 16 -18.76 -5.92 5.29
CA THR A 16 -19.74 -6.60 6.14
C THR A 16 -20.76 -7.41 5.35
N ASN A 17 -21.25 -6.89 4.21
CA ASN A 17 -22.31 -7.56 3.45
C ASN A 17 -21.80 -8.66 2.53
N HIS A 18 -20.54 -8.59 2.06
CA HIS A 18 -20.06 -9.47 0.99
C HIS A 18 -18.81 -10.27 1.34
N ILE A 19 -18.05 -9.88 2.36
CA ILE A 19 -16.79 -10.55 2.73
C ILE A 19 -16.91 -11.22 4.10
N GLU A 20 -17.36 -10.50 5.12
CA GLU A 20 -17.34 -10.94 6.51
C GLU A 20 -18.03 -12.28 6.73
N ASN A 21 -19.21 -12.48 6.11
CA ASN A 21 -20.00 -13.70 6.22
C ASN A 21 -19.80 -14.67 5.04
N ASN A 22 -18.86 -14.37 4.14
CA ASN A 22 -18.60 -15.24 2.99
C ASN A 22 -17.97 -16.55 3.49
N THR A 23 -18.60 -17.69 3.16
CA THR A 23 -18.14 -19.01 3.62
C THR A 23 -16.72 -19.34 3.16
N ASN A 24 -16.30 -18.90 1.97
CA ASN A 24 -14.93 -19.09 1.51
C ASN A 24 -13.95 -18.27 2.35
N TYR A 25 -14.32 -17.04 2.70
CA TYR A 25 -13.49 -16.18 3.55
C TYR A 25 -13.32 -16.80 4.94
N THR A 26 -14.42 -17.17 5.61
CA THR A 26 -14.38 -17.70 6.98
C THR A 26 -13.74 -19.07 7.10
N SER A 27 -13.76 -19.89 6.04
CA SER A 27 -13.14 -21.22 6.04
C SER A 27 -11.68 -21.26 5.57
N HIS A 28 -11.26 -20.33 4.71
CA HIS A 28 -9.91 -20.35 4.13
C HIS A 28 -8.97 -19.27 4.68
N VAL A 29 -9.49 -18.25 5.35
CA VAL A 29 -8.68 -17.29 6.10
C VAL A 29 -8.70 -17.73 7.56
N SER A 30 -7.65 -18.41 7.99
CA SER A 30 -7.56 -19.03 9.32
C SER A 30 -7.83 -18.06 10.48
N SER A 31 -7.45 -16.79 10.31
CA SER A 31 -7.67 -15.73 11.29
C SER A 31 -9.01 -15.01 11.16
N ALA A 32 -9.86 -15.33 10.17
CA ALA A 32 -11.12 -14.60 9.95
C ALA A 32 -12.07 -14.63 11.16
N SER A 33 -12.04 -15.71 11.92
CA SER A 33 -12.84 -15.88 13.14
C SER A 33 -12.21 -15.24 14.39
N ASP A 34 -10.95 -14.78 14.31
CA ASP A 34 -10.26 -14.14 15.43
C ASP A 34 -10.73 -12.69 15.60
N SER A 35 -11.19 -12.36 16.81
CA SER A 35 -11.61 -10.99 17.15
C SER A 35 -10.49 -9.96 16.97
N ASN A 36 -9.24 -10.36 17.21
CA ASN A 36 -8.06 -9.51 16.96
C ASN A 36 -7.91 -9.20 15.46
N TYR A 37 -8.11 -10.18 14.59
CA TYR A 37 -8.01 -10.01 13.15
C TYR A 37 -9.14 -9.12 12.60
N LYS A 38 -10.37 -9.26 13.12
CA LYS A 38 -11.45 -8.32 12.81
C LYS A 38 -11.08 -6.88 13.18
N GLY A 39 -10.48 -6.67 14.34
CA GLY A 39 -9.95 -5.36 14.74
C GLY A 39 -8.88 -4.81 13.79
N ILE A 40 -8.02 -5.67 13.23
CA ILE A 40 -7.06 -5.28 12.18
C ILE A 40 -7.78 -4.83 10.91
N VAL A 41 -8.79 -5.58 10.48
CA VAL A 41 -9.57 -5.21 9.28
C VAL A 41 -10.30 -3.88 9.47
N ASP A 42 -10.95 -3.68 10.61
CA ASP A 42 -11.64 -2.41 10.92
C ASP A 42 -10.66 -1.23 10.90
N LYS A 43 -9.46 -1.39 11.46
CA LYS A 43 -8.39 -0.37 11.38
C LYS A 43 -8.01 -0.06 9.94
N LYS A 44 -7.87 -1.08 9.08
CA LYS A 44 -7.54 -0.90 7.65
C LYS A 44 -8.67 -0.21 6.88
N ILE A 45 -9.93 -0.56 7.15
CA ILE A 45 -11.09 0.11 6.56
C ILE A 45 -11.13 1.58 6.96
N ASN A 46 -10.87 1.89 8.23
CA ASN A 46 -10.80 3.26 8.72
C ASN A 46 -9.63 4.04 8.10
N LEU A 47 -8.47 3.40 7.93
CA LEU A 47 -7.32 4.00 7.27
C LEU A 47 -7.63 4.37 5.80
N MET A 48 -8.49 3.61 5.14
CA MET A 48 -8.94 3.87 3.76
C MET A 48 -10.18 4.76 3.68
N ASN A 49 -10.74 5.23 4.81
CA ASN A 49 -11.92 6.07 4.86
C ASN A 49 -11.59 7.53 4.50
N MET A 50 -11.18 7.75 3.25
CA MET A 50 -10.86 9.06 2.68
C MET A 50 -11.71 9.33 1.43
N ASN A 51 -11.66 10.56 0.93
CA ASN A 51 -12.29 10.91 -0.34
C ASN A 51 -11.80 9.98 -1.47
N LYS A 52 -12.72 9.47 -2.30
CA LYS A 52 -12.41 8.57 -3.41
C LYS A 52 -11.29 9.09 -4.33
N ASN A 53 -11.25 10.40 -4.58
CA ASN A 53 -10.22 11.01 -5.43
C ASN A 53 -8.83 10.95 -4.78
N ILE A 54 -8.77 11.03 -3.44
CA ILE A 54 -7.52 10.86 -2.68
C ILE A 54 -7.07 9.40 -2.74
N ILE A 55 -7.98 8.46 -2.49
CA ILE A 55 -7.70 7.02 -2.59
C ILE A 55 -7.21 6.64 -4.00
N SER A 56 -7.83 7.18 -5.04
CA SER A 56 -7.41 6.95 -6.43
C SER A 56 -5.97 7.41 -6.68
N LYS A 57 -5.55 8.56 -6.12
CA LYS A 57 -4.16 9.02 -6.25
C LYS A 57 -3.19 8.13 -5.49
N PHE A 58 -3.53 7.71 -4.27
CA PHE A 58 -2.72 6.74 -3.53
C PHE A 58 -2.56 5.42 -4.27
N TYR A 59 -3.62 4.95 -4.93
CA TYR A 59 -3.56 3.74 -5.73
C TYR A 59 -2.56 3.84 -6.89
N GLU A 60 -2.51 4.97 -7.60
CA GLU A 60 -1.52 5.17 -8.67
C GLU A 60 -0.08 5.10 -8.15
N VAL A 61 0.18 5.66 -6.97
CA VAL A 61 1.50 5.59 -6.32
C VAL A 61 1.83 4.17 -5.89
N LEU A 62 0.87 3.48 -5.26
CA LEU A 62 1.04 2.10 -4.85
C LEU A 62 1.28 1.18 -6.05
N LYS A 63 0.57 1.36 -7.16
CA LYS A 63 0.77 0.59 -8.40
C LYS A 63 2.19 0.76 -8.93
N SER A 64 2.73 1.98 -8.86
CA SER A 64 4.13 2.26 -9.21
C SER A 64 5.10 1.48 -8.32
N LEU A 65 4.86 1.47 -7.00
CA LEU A 65 5.68 0.72 -6.04
C LEU A 65 5.59 -0.80 -6.24
N CYS A 66 4.39 -1.32 -6.51
CA CYS A 66 4.19 -2.73 -6.82
C CYS A 66 4.88 -3.14 -8.13
N SER A 67 4.95 -2.25 -9.14
CA SER A 67 5.72 -2.50 -10.37
C SER A 67 7.20 -2.66 -10.04
N MET A 68 7.76 -1.81 -9.18
CA MET A 68 9.13 -1.99 -8.70
C MET A 68 9.31 -3.33 -7.99
N HIS A 69 8.45 -3.66 -7.01
CA HIS A 69 8.54 -4.95 -6.30
C HIS A 69 8.50 -6.15 -7.26
N THR A 70 7.61 -6.12 -8.24
CA THR A 70 7.41 -7.23 -9.18
C THR A 70 8.61 -7.43 -10.10
N GLU A 71 9.17 -6.33 -10.60
CA GLU A 71 10.14 -6.34 -11.69
C GLU A 71 11.59 -6.22 -11.19
N CYS A 72 11.83 -5.72 -9.98
CA CYS A 72 13.17 -5.45 -9.45
C CYS A 72 13.63 -6.40 -8.34
N ILE A 73 12.73 -6.96 -7.53
CA ILE A 73 13.13 -7.91 -6.46
C ILE A 73 13.87 -9.10 -7.05
N GLY A 74 14.92 -9.54 -6.35
CA GLY A 74 15.80 -10.61 -6.81
C GLY A 74 16.60 -10.24 -8.05
N CYS A 75 16.74 -8.95 -8.33
CA CYS A 75 17.49 -8.40 -9.46
C CYS A 75 16.99 -8.93 -10.81
N LYS A 76 15.66 -9.11 -10.93
CA LYS A 76 15.00 -9.64 -12.14
C LYS A 76 15.14 -8.72 -13.35
N SER A 77 15.19 -7.41 -13.13
CA SER A 77 15.49 -6.41 -14.14
C SER A 77 16.85 -5.79 -13.85
N ASN A 78 17.46 -5.18 -14.86
CA ASN A 78 18.70 -4.42 -14.66
C ASN A 78 18.44 -3.19 -13.77
N CYS A 79 19.52 -2.62 -13.22
CA CYS A 79 19.36 -1.50 -12.30
C CYS A 79 18.80 -0.23 -12.97
N THR A 80 19.08 -0.02 -14.26
CA THR A 80 18.61 1.14 -15.01
C THR A 80 17.08 1.17 -15.10
N ASP A 81 16.45 0.03 -15.38
CA ASP A 81 14.99 -0.09 -15.46
C ASP A 81 14.36 0.12 -14.07
N CYS A 82 15.00 -0.42 -13.03
CA CYS A 82 14.57 -0.23 -11.65
C CYS A 82 14.69 1.24 -11.20
N LEU A 83 15.72 1.93 -11.68
CA LEU A 83 15.92 3.34 -11.42
C LEU A 83 14.86 4.20 -12.12
N GLU A 84 14.47 3.87 -13.36
CA GLU A 84 13.39 4.56 -14.06
C GLU A 84 12.07 4.43 -13.30
N LYS A 85 11.75 3.22 -12.82
CA LYS A 85 10.56 2.98 -11.99
C LYS A 85 10.62 3.70 -10.64
N ALA A 86 11.81 3.76 -10.04
CA ALA A 86 12.02 4.50 -8.80
C ALA A 86 11.76 6.01 -8.99
N LYS A 87 12.17 6.58 -10.13
CA LYS A 87 11.87 7.97 -10.51
C LYS A 87 10.38 8.19 -10.69
N ASP A 88 9.69 7.30 -11.40
CA ASP A 88 8.23 7.38 -11.57
C ASP A 88 7.49 7.31 -10.22
N PHE A 89 7.91 6.42 -9.33
CA PHE A 89 7.37 6.35 -7.97
C PHE A 89 7.63 7.65 -7.20
N ALA A 90 8.87 8.13 -7.18
CA ALA A 90 9.26 9.32 -6.43
C ALA A 90 8.52 10.57 -6.91
N ASP A 91 8.36 10.75 -8.21
CA ASP A 91 7.61 11.87 -8.79
C ASP A 91 6.14 11.84 -8.37
N LYS A 92 5.49 10.67 -8.42
CA LYS A 92 4.11 10.52 -8.00
C LYS A 92 3.94 10.69 -6.49
N TYR A 93 4.86 10.15 -5.71
CA TYR A 93 4.90 10.27 -4.25
C TYR A 93 5.08 11.72 -3.82
N ASN A 94 6.04 12.44 -4.40
CA ASN A 94 6.33 13.83 -4.03
C ASN A 94 5.14 14.75 -4.31
N LYS A 95 4.44 14.56 -5.45
CA LYS A 95 3.17 15.27 -5.73
C LYS A 95 2.09 15.04 -4.66
N LEU A 96 2.03 13.84 -4.08
CA LEU A 96 1.15 13.58 -2.95
C LEU A 96 1.68 14.21 -1.65
N ASN A 97 2.99 14.17 -1.43
CA ASN A 97 3.61 14.62 -0.20
C ASN A 97 3.63 16.15 -0.05
N GLU A 98 3.80 16.90 -1.13
CA GLU A 98 3.71 18.37 -1.14
C GLU A 98 2.36 18.89 -0.59
N ASN A 99 1.30 18.09 -0.72
CA ASN A 99 -0.04 18.43 -0.23
C ASN A 99 -0.29 17.98 1.23
N SER A 100 0.72 17.48 1.93
CA SER A 100 0.57 16.83 3.25
C SER A 100 0.77 17.76 4.45
N ASP A 101 1.27 18.98 4.24
CA ASP A 101 2.00 19.70 5.28
C ASP A 101 1.21 20.29 6.45
N THR A 102 -0.13 20.31 6.48
CA THR A 102 -0.84 20.71 7.74
C THR A 102 -2.28 20.24 7.89
N ASN A 103 -3.07 20.14 6.81
CA ASN A 103 -4.54 19.92 6.91
C ASN A 103 -5.01 18.51 6.52
N GLN A 104 -4.10 17.57 6.27
CA GLN A 104 -4.47 16.21 5.91
C GLN A 104 -4.72 15.34 7.14
N SER A 105 -5.70 14.43 7.01
CA SER A 105 -6.05 13.47 8.06
C SER A 105 -4.87 12.58 8.46
N ASP A 106 -4.89 12.07 9.69
CA ASP A 106 -3.90 11.08 10.15
C ASP A 106 -3.86 9.85 9.24
N SER A 107 -5.00 9.47 8.68
CA SER A 107 -5.07 8.34 7.76
C SER A 107 -4.26 8.61 6.48
N TYR A 108 -4.38 9.82 5.91
CA TYR A 108 -3.57 10.24 4.76
C TYR A 108 -2.07 10.15 5.06
N LYS A 109 -1.67 10.72 6.19
CA LYS A 109 -0.29 10.74 6.67
C LYS A 109 0.27 9.33 6.87
N ASN A 110 -0.53 8.45 7.49
CA ASN A 110 -0.15 7.07 7.75
C ASN A 110 0.02 6.23 6.46
N VAL A 111 -0.87 6.38 5.48
CA VAL A 111 -0.73 5.70 4.18
C VAL A 111 0.52 6.20 3.47
N LEU A 112 0.74 7.52 3.46
CA LEU A 112 1.91 8.12 2.83
C LEU A 112 3.22 7.68 3.51
N TYR A 113 3.23 7.60 4.84
CA TYR A 113 4.37 7.08 5.61
C TYR A 113 4.66 5.62 5.29
N SER A 114 3.62 4.79 5.14
CA SER A 114 3.76 3.39 4.78
C SER A 114 4.39 3.22 3.39
N LEU A 115 3.95 4.02 2.40
CA LEU A 115 4.51 4.02 1.06
C LEU A 115 5.99 4.44 1.04
N SER A 116 6.35 5.49 1.78
CA SER A 116 7.76 5.92 1.86
C SER A 116 8.65 4.89 2.54
N THR A 117 8.14 4.23 3.59
CA THR A 117 8.89 3.22 4.33
C THR A 117 9.17 2.01 3.45
N ASP A 118 8.14 1.51 2.75
CA ASP A 118 8.31 0.36 1.87
C ASP A 118 9.21 0.65 0.66
N TYR A 119 9.11 1.84 0.05
CA TYR A 119 10.07 2.28 -0.98
C TYR A 119 11.51 2.30 -0.47
N ASN A 120 11.75 2.89 0.71
CA ASN A 120 13.11 2.96 1.27
C ASN A 120 13.66 1.57 1.58
N ASN A 121 12.82 0.65 2.07
CA ASN A 121 13.20 -0.73 2.30
C ASN A 121 13.55 -1.44 0.98
N LEU A 122 12.72 -1.29 -0.07
CA LEU A 122 12.99 -1.86 -1.38
C LEU A 122 14.26 -1.27 -2.00
N LYS A 123 14.45 0.05 -1.93
CA LYS A 123 15.67 0.75 -2.36
C LYS A 123 16.91 0.14 -1.70
N ASN A 124 16.91 0.03 -0.38
CA ASN A 124 18.03 -0.54 0.37
C ASN A 124 18.29 -2.00 -0.01
N TYR A 125 17.23 -2.81 -0.13
CA TYR A 125 17.34 -4.19 -0.60
C TYR A 125 18.03 -4.28 -1.96
N LEU A 126 17.64 -3.44 -2.92
CA LEU A 126 18.24 -3.44 -4.26
C LEU A 126 19.71 -3.03 -4.23
N ILE A 127 20.06 -2.02 -3.43
CA ILE A 127 21.46 -1.58 -3.25
C ILE A 127 22.32 -2.70 -2.64
N GLU A 128 21.80 -3.41 -1.64
CA GLU A 128 22.56 -4.44 -0.93
C GLU A 128 22.69 -5.75 -1.71
N ASN A 129 21.68 -6.10 -2.52
CA ASN A 129 21.57 -7.42 -3.13
C ASN A 129 21.80 -7.43 -4.64
N CYS A 130 21.68 -6.29 -5.33
CA CYS A 130 21.87 -6.19 -6.78
C CYS A 130 23.17 -5.44 -7.10
N THR A 131 24.16 -6.15 -7.59
CA THR A 131 25.52 -5.64 -7.82
C THR A 131 25.57 -4.40 -8.72
N ASP A 132 24.67 -4.31 -9.71
CA ASP A 132 24.59 -3.17 -10.63
C ASP A 132 23.86 -1.95 -10.02
N CYS A 133 23.34 -2.07 -8.79
CA CYS A 133 22.61 -1.03 -8.05
C CYS A 133 23.35 -0.46 -6.83
N ASN A 134 24.64 -0.75 -6.67
CA ASN A 134 25.40 -0.36 -5.48
C ASN A 134 25.55 1.17 -5.28
N ASP A 135 25.20 1.99 -6.27
CA ASP A 135 25.24 3.44 -6.15
C ASP A 135 23.92 4.00 -5.59
N THR A 136 23.93 4.30 -4.29
CA THR A 136 22.80 4.87 -3.57
C THR A 136 22.42 6.27 -4.06
N SER A 137 23.36 7.00 -4.66
CA SER A 137 23.12 8.36 -5.17
C SER A 137 22.27 8.37 -6.44
N SER A 138 22.16 7.22 -7.11
CA SER A 138 21.35 7.09 -8.32
C SER A 138 19.85 7.00 -8.01
N PHE A 139 19.45 6.34 -6.92
CA PHE A 139 18.03 6.22 -6.57
C PHE A 139 17.47 7.54 -6.01
N PRO A 140 16.25 7.96 -6.42
CA PRO A 140 15.64 9.18 -5.90
C PRO A 140 15.44 9.12 -4.39
N GLU A 141 15.86 10.18 -3.71
CA GLU A 141 15.47 10.42 -2.33
C GLU A 141 14.07 11.03 -2.26
N ILE A 142 13.27 10.53 -1.33
CA ILE A 142 11.93 11.05 -1.04
C ILE A 142 11.91 11.62 0.37
N LYS A 143 11.18 12.71 0.56
CA LYS A 143 10.98 13.27 1.90
C LYS A 143 9.98 12.42 2.66
N ALA A 144 10.27 12.12 3.92
CA ALA A 144 9.25 11.60 4.82
C ALA A 144 8.08 12.60 4.91
N PRO A 145 6.86 12.11 5.12
CA PRO A 145 5.75 13.01 5.41
C PRO A 145 6.01 13.79 6.71
N GLN A 146 5.41 14.97 6.87
CA GLN A 146 5.48 15.75 8.09
C GLN A 146 4.38 15.34 9.09
N GLY A 147 4.72 15.31 10.38
CA GLY A 147 3.78 15.03 11.48
C GLY A 147 4.04 13.74 12.27
N SER A 148 3.04 13.32 13.04
CA SER A 148 3.05 12.05 13.77
C SER A 148 2.40 10.94 12.94
N PHE A 149 2.97 9.73 13.01
CA PHE A 149 2.48 8.57 12.28
C PHE A 149 2.24 7.41 13.25
N GLN A 150 1.20 6.63 12.98
CA GLN A 150 1.00 5.35 13.63
C GLN A 150 1.68 4.27 12.80
N ILE A 151 2.56 3.50 13.45
CA ILE A 151 3.20 2.35 12.83
C ILE A 151 2.18 1.22 12.81
N PHE A 152 1.73 0.85 11.61
CA PHE A 152 0.98 -0.38 11.40
C PHE A 152 2.02 -1.49 11.19
N GLU A 153 2.46 -2.14 12.26
CA GLU A 153 3.41 -3.25 12.15
C GLU A 153 2.83 -4.34 11.23
N ALA A 154 3.61 -4.71 10.22
CA ALA A 154 3.41 -5.99 9.56
C ALA A 154 3.97 -7.08 10.50
N THR A 155 3.15 -8.07 10.82
CA THR A 155 3.62 -9.29 11.47
C THR A 155 4.61 -9.99 10.53
N SER A 156 5.90 -9.80 10.81
CA SER A 156 7.09 -10.43 10.21
C SER A 156 7.82 -9.64 9.09
N PRO A 157 9.13 -9.39 9.25
CA PRO A 157 9.95 -8.57 8.34
C PRO A 157 10.20 -9.18 6.94
N ILE A 158 9.77 -10.42 6.71
CA ILE A 158 9.89 -11.13 5.41
C ILE A 158 8.58 -11.04 4.60
N SER A 159 7.53 -10.42 5.16
CA SER A 159 6.17 -10.42 4.60
C SER A 159 5.55 -9.01 4.55
N SER A 160 6.35 -8.00 4.18
CA SER A 160 5.87 -6.61 3.99
C SER A 160 4.87 -6.48 2.83
N ILE A 161 4.99 -7.31 1.80
CA ILE A 161 4.22 -7.18 0.55
C ILE A 161 2.80 -7.76 0.68
N ALA A 162 2.64 -8.92 1.32
CA ALA A 162 1.33 -9.58 1.42
C ALA A 162 0.33 -8.82 2.31
N SER A 163 0.80 -8.04 3.29
CA SER A 163 -0.06 -7.34 4.25
C SER A 163 -0.63 -6.01 3.73
N ILE A 164 -0.01 -5.42 2.70
CA ILE A 164 -0.42 -4.15 2.04
C ILE A 164 -1.28 -4.40 0.79
N LEU A 165 -1.06 -5.51 0.07
CA LEU A 165 -1.74 -5.80 -1.20
C LEU A 165 -3.19 -6.28 -1.06
N ILE A 166 -3.52 -7.02 0.01
CA ILE A 166 -4.85 -7.61 0.18
C ILE A 166 -5.98 -6.57 0.30
N PRO A 167 -5.85 -5.45 1.05
CA PRO A 167 -6.91 -4.44 1.16
C PRO A 167 -7.13 -3.65 -0.13
N VAL A 168 -6.06 -3.41 -0.90
CA VAL A 168 -6.12 -2.56 -2.11
C VAL A 168 -6.74 -3.32 -3.27
N LEU A 169 -6.47 -4.61 -3.43
CA LEU A 169 -7.11 -5.43 -4.46
C LEU A 169 -8.63 -5.58 -4.26
N LEU A 170 -9.13 -5.50 -3.02
CA LEU A 170 -10.56 -5.65 -2.72
C LEU A 170 -11.41 -4.42 -3.12
N THR A 171 -10.83 -3.25 -3.30
CA THR A 171 -11.58 -2.03 -3.70
C THR A 171 -11.87 -1.97 -5.20
N PHE A 172 -11.11 -2.69 -6.04
CA PHE A 172 -11.29 -2.72 -7.50
C PHE A 172 -12.28 -3.78 -8.00
N SER A 173 -12.72 -4.68 -7.13
CA SER A 173 -13.79 -5.63 -7.43
C SER A 173 -15.19 -5.00 -7.37
N ILE A 174 -15.30 -3.72 -6.97
CA ILE A 174 -16.55 -2.98 -6.74
C ILE A 174 -16.87 -2.01 -7.90
N THR A 175 -16.08 -2.01 -8.98
CA THR A 175 -16.41 -1.28 -10.23
C THR A 175 -16.77 -2.25 -11.33
#